data_AF-T0YW50-F1
#
_entry.id   AF-T0YW50-F1
#
_cell.length_a   1.000
_cell.length_b   1.000
_cell.length_c   1.000
_cell.angle_alpha   90.00
_cell.angle_beta   90.00
_cell.angle_gamma   90.00
#
_symmetry.space_group_name_H-M   'P 1'
#
loop_
_entity.id
_entity.type
_entity.pdbx_description
1 polymer ?
#
loop_
_entity_poly.entity_id
_entity_poly.type
_entity_poly.pdbx_seq_one_letter_code
_entity_poly.pdbx_strand_id
1 'polypeptide(L)'
;SLTAAQAPTPQEALGLPGINPIIPIGYGIVALVIGIVLHELMHGVLARSQKVGVKSLGILWCVVPIGAFVEQDDEEMQRASRRSRDRIAAAGILANFVLAVVFFLLLSALLNGGIAANAAGVGVVQVVAHSPAANASLAPGDIITAVNGTPITSTAQFEALLAASHPHEIVTVGFYSDRSGRVVTEPLALAQNPTNATRGFLGV
;
A
#
# COMPACT_ATOMS: atom_id res chain seq x y z
N SER A 1 20.37 7.71 -7.62
CA SER A 1 20.44 6.29 -8.05
C SER A 1 20.38 5.44 -6.79
N LEU A 2 19.51 4.43 -6.75
CA LEU A 2 19.51 3.45 -5.65
C LEU A 2 20.89 2.78 -5.62
N THR A 3 21.57 2.81 -4.48
CA THR A 3 22.86 2.12 -4.34
C THR A 3 22.64 0.61 -4.45
N ALA A 4 23.61 -0.15 -4.97
CA ALA A 4 23.48 -1.61 -5.11
C ALA A 4 23.17 -2.33 -3.78
N ALA A 5 23.41 -1.68 -2.64
CA ALA A 5 23.07 -2.16 -1.29
C ALA A 5 21.59 -2.00 -0.92
N GLN A 6 20.82 -1.17 -1.64
CA GLN A 6 19.38 -0.96 -1.43
C GLN A 6 18.52 -1.69 -2.48
N ALA A 7 19.15 -2.41 -3.41
CA ALA A 7 18.43 -3.21 -4.39
C ALA A 7 17.84 -4.45 -3.70
N PRO A 8 16.52 -4.72 -3.84
CA PRO A 8 15.94 -5.94 -3.30
C PRO A 8 16.66 -7.16 -3.89
N THR A 9 16.97 -8.13 -3.04
CA THR A 9 17.58 -9.38 -3.46
C THR A 9 16.67 -10.11 -4.46
N PRO A 10 17.19 -11.01 -5.31
CA PRO A 10 16.36 -11.77 -6.26
C PRO A 10 15.19 -12.54 -5.60
N GLN A 11 15.33 -12.90 -4.32
CA GLN A 11 14.26 -13.54 -3.54
C GLN A 11 13.19 -12.55 -3.05
N GLU A 12 13.58 -11.32 -2.71
CA GLU A 12 12.66 -10.23 -2.36
C GLU A 12 11.94 -9.65 -3.58
N ALA A 13 12.58 -9.68 -4.75
CA ALA A 13 11.98 -9.29 -6.03
C ALA A 13 10.89 -10.28 -6.47
N LEU A 14 10.99 -11.55 -6.05
CA LEU A 14 10.02 -12.57 -6.36
C LEU A 14 8.88 -12.51 -5.33
N GLY A 15 7.72 -11.96 -5.71
CA GLY A 15 6.55 -11.80 -4.83
C GLY A 15 5.80 -13.11 -4.49
N LEU A 16 6.46 -14.27 -4.52
CA LEU A 16 5.83 -15.55 -4.25
C LEU A 16 5.73 -15.80 -2.73
N PRO A 17 4.53 -16.06 -2.19
CA PRO A 17 4.35 -16.39 -0.78
C PRO A 17 5.19 -17.60 -0.36
N GLY A 18 5.87 -17.50 0.77
CA GLY A 18 6.73 -18.56 1.31
C GLY A 18 8.14 -18.66 0.70
N ILE A 19 8.39 -18.03 -0.46
CA ILE A 19 9.75 -17.82 -1.00
C ILE A 19 10.25 -16.42 -0.61
N ASN A 20 9.36 -15.43 -0.65
CA ASN A 20 9.64 -14.09 -0.17
C ASN A 20 9.49 -14.03 1.36
N PRO A 21 10.55 -13.67 2.12
CA PRO A 21 10.45 -13.56 3.58
C PRO A 21 9.45 -12.49 4.04
N ILE A 22 9.12 -11.52 3.19
CA ILE A 22 8.13 -10.47 3.45
C ILE A 22 6.69 -10.99 3.32
N ILE A 23 6.47 -12.11 2.61
CA ILE A 23 5.13 -12.65 2.31
C ILE A 23 5.01 -14.06 2.92
N PRO A 24 4.61 -14.17 4.21
CA PRO A 24 4.44 -15.47 4.86
C PRO A 24 3.33 -16.29 4.21
N ILE A 25 3.60 -17.57 3.94
CA ILE A 25 2.61 -18.49 3.33
C ILE A 25 1.38 -18.69 4.22
N GLY A 26 1.51 -18.53 5.55
CA GLY A 26 0.44 -18.75 6.52
C GLY A 26 -0.81 -17.91 6.25
N TYR A 27 -0.64 -16.62 5.90
CA TYR A 27 -1.77 -15.76 5.56
C TYR A 27 -2.50 -16.23 4.29
N GLY A 28 -1.75 -16.74 3.31
CA GLY A 28 -2.31 -17.33 2.09
C GLY A 28 -3.17 -18.56 2.38
N ILE A 29 -2.72 -19.44 3.28
CA ILE A 29 -3.48 -20.62 3.71
C ILE A 29 -4.77 -20.20 4.44
N VAL A 30 -4.69 -19.25 5.37
CA VAL A 30 -5.87 -18.73 6.08
C VAL A 30 -6.87 -18.11 5.10
N ALA A 31 -6.40 -17.28 4.16
CA ALA A 31 -7.24 -16.68 3.13
C ALA A 31 -7.91 -17.74 2.24
N LEU A 32 -7.16 -18.79 1.85
CA LEU A 32 -7.68 -19.91 1.08
C LEU A 32 -8.79 -20.65 1.83
N VAL A 33 -8.60 -20.95 3.12
CA VAL A 33 -9.60 -21.61 3.97
C VAL A 33 -10.87 -20.76 4.08
N ILE A 34 -10.74 -19.47 4.37
CA ILE A 34 -11.88 -18.54 4.45
C ILE A 34 -12.62 -18.50 3.11
N GLY A 35 -11.89 -18.39 2.00
CA GLY A 35 -12.45 -18.36 0.65
C GLY A 35 -13.25 -19.63 0.34
N ILE A 36 -12.67 -20.80 0.56
CA ILE A 36 -13.33 -22.09 0.31
C ILE A 36 -14.58 -22.25 1.18
N VAL A 37 -14.50 -21.95 2.48
CA VAL A 37 -15.65 -22.08 3.38
C VAL A 37 -16.80 -21.17 2.95
N LEU A 38 -16.51 -19.91 2.62
CA LEU A 38 -17.53 -18.96 2.17
C LEU A 38 -18.09 -19.32 0.78
N HIS A 39 -17.25 -19.82 -0.12
CA HIS A 39 -17.64 -20.29 -1.45
C HIS A 39 -18.69 -21.39 -1.34
N GLU A 40 -18.36 -22.43 -0.58
CA GLU A 40 -19.21 -23.60 -0.34
C GLU A 40 -20.48 -23.19 0.41
N LEU A 41 -20.37 -22.40 1.47
CA LEU A 41 -21.51 -21.88 2.21
C LEU A 41 -22.51 -21.16 1.28
N MET A 42 -22.03 -20.38 0.32
CA MET A 42 -22.92 -19.65 -0.57
C MET A 42 -23.68 -20.55 -1.55
N HIS A 43 -23.08 -21.65 -2.00
CA HIS A 43 -23.83 -22.69 -2.73
C HIS A 43 -24.97 -23.24 -1.87
N GLY A 44 -24.72 -23.54 -0.60
CA GLY A 44 -25.74 -24.06 0.32
C GLY A 44 -26.86 -23.06 0.63
N VAL A 45 -26.51 -21.81 0.96
CA VAL A 45 -27.48 -20.75 1.25
C VAL A 45 -28.37 -20.49 0.04
N LEU A 46 -27.79 -20.40 -1.16
CA LEU A 46 -28.57 -20.13 -2.36
C LEU A 46 -29.42 -21.33 -2.76
N ALA A 47 -28.90 -22.57 -2.65
CA ALA A 47 -29.69 -23.78 -2.84
C ALA A 47 -30.94 -23.78 -1.95
N ARG A 48 -30.79 -23.50 -0.65
CA ARG A 48 -31.91 -23.46 0.28
C ARG A 48 -32.92 -22.37 -0.06
N SER A 49 -32.45 -21.20 -0.51
CA SER A 49 -33.32 -20.11 -0.97
C SER A 49 -34.17 -20.49 -2.19
N GLN A 50 -33.65 -21.40 -3.03
CA GLN A 50 -34.33 -21.92 -4.22
C GLN A 50 -35.14 -23.20 -3.92
N LYS A 51 -35.33 -23.55 -2.65
CA LYS A 51 -36.01 -24.77 -2.20
C LYS A 51 -35.33 -26.06 -2.66
N VAL A 52 -34.01 -26.03 -2.82
CA VAL A 52 -33.17 -27.22 -2.97
C VAL A 52 -32.51 -27.52 -1.63
N GLY A 53 -32.65 -28.75 -1.15
CA GLY A 53 -32.09 -29.24 0.09
C GLY A 53 -30.58 -29.34 0.04
N VAL A 54 -29.96 -29.24 1.22
CA VAL A 54 -28.54 -29.55 1.44
C VAL A 54 -28.50 -30.87 2.20
N LYS A 55 -27.95 -31.91 1.57
CA LYS A 55 -27.88 -33.26 2.14
C LYS A 55 -26.77 -33.35 3.19
N SER A 56 -25.61 -32.79 2.87
CA SER A 56 -24.44 -32.86 3.73
C SER A 56 -23.52 -31.65 3.54
N LEU A 57 -22.74 -31.36 4.58
CA LEU A 57 -21.68 -30.36 4.61
C LEU A 57 -20.45 -31.06 5.20
N GLY A 58 -19.27 -30.83 4.63
CA GLY A 58 -18.08 -31.51 5.13
C GLY A 58 -16.77 -30.84 4.76
N ILE A 59 -15.71 -31.39 5.34
CA ILE A 59 -14.32 -31.06 5.03
C ILE A 59 -13.73 -32.25 4.28
N LEU A 60 -13.12 -31.99 3.13
CA LEU A 60 -12.40 -32.99 2.36
C LEU A 60 -10.97 -33.10 2.91
N TRP A 61 -10.68 -34.22 3.58
CA TRP A 61 -9.38 -34.53 4.18
C TRP A 61 -8.56 -35.53 3.36
N CYS A 62 -8.47 -35.33 2.04
CA CYS A 62 -7.61 -36.15 1.18
C CYS A 62 -6.54 -35.29 0.51
N VAL A 63 -5.29 -35.78 0.58
CA VAL A 63 -4.02 -35.29 0.02
C VAL A 63 -4.18 -34.21 -1.07
N VAL A 64 -4.26 -32.96 -0.63
CA VAL A 64 -4.20 -31.72 -1.41
C VAL A 64 -5.22 -31.60 -2.57
N PRO A 65 -6.12 -30.60 -2.57
CA PRO A 65 -6.31 -29.53 -1.58
C PRO A 65 -7.33 -29.89 -0.49
N ILE A 66 -7.07 -29.38 0.73
CA ILE A 66 -8.04 -29.38 1.83
C ILE A 66 -9.21 -28.49 1.40
N GLY A 67 -10.36 -29.11 1.12
CA GLY A 67 -11.57 -28.45 0.66
C GLY A 67 -12.68 -28.48 1.71
N ALA A 68 -13.66 -27.60 1.58
CA ALA A 68 -15.00 -27.85 2.12
C ALA A 68 -15.89 -28.30 0.95
N PHE A 69 -17.03 -28.91 1.24
CA PHE A 69 -18.04 -29.19 0.22
C PHE A 69 -19.45 -29.02 0.77
N VAL A 70 -20.36 -28.63 -0.10
CA VAL A 70 -21.81 -28.65 0.15
C VAL A 70 -22.50 -29.57 -0.84
N GLU A 71 -23.07 -30.66 -0.34
CA GLU A 71 -23.83 -31.59 -1.16
C GLU A 71 -25.29 -31.15 -1.23
N GLN A 72 -25.77 -30.97 -2.46
CA GLN A 72 -27.14 -30.55 -2.76
C GLN A 72 -28.01 -31.76 -3.06
N ASP A 73 -29.32 -31.67 -2.81
CA ASP A 73 -30.22 -32.75 -3.17
C ASP A 73 -30.36 -32.87 -4.69
N ASP A 74 -29.83 -33.95 -5.26
CA ASP A 74 -29.81 -34.18 -6.70
C ASP A 74 -31.19 -34.24 -7.35
N GLU A 75 -32.18 -34.84 -6.67
CA GLU A 75 -33.52 -34.98 -7.24
C GLU A 75 -34.25 -33.63 -7.23
N GLU A 76 -34.15 -32.88 -6.13
CA GLU A 76 -34.69 -31.52 -6.04
C GLU A 76 -33.99 -30.58 -7.02
N MET A 77 -32.67 -30.72 -7.20
CA MET A 77 -31.89 -29.96 -8.16
C MET A 77 -32.32 -30.23 -9.60
N GLN A 78 -32.57 -31.49 -9.96
CA GLN A 78 -33.05 -31.85 -11.30
C GLN A 78 -34.46 -31.33 -11.59
N ARG A 79 -35.33 -31.32 -10.57
CA ARG A 79 -36.69 -30.76 -10.65
C ARG A 79 -36.68 -29.23 -10.69
N ALA A 80 -35.62 -28.59 -10.19
CA ALA A 80 -35.51 -27.13 -10.17
C ALA A 80 -35.43 -26.52 -11.58
N SER A 81 -36.01 -25.33 -11.71
CA SER A 81 -35.96 -24.55 -12.94
C SER A 81 -34.51 -24.26 -13.37
N ARG A 82 -34.27 -24.09 -14.67
CA ARG A 82 -32.93 -23.78 -15.22
C ARG A 82 -32.31 -22.56 -14.52
N ARG A 83 -33.08 -21.48 -14.36
CA ARG A 83 -32.62 -20.26 -13.66
C ARG A 83 -32.22 -20.51 -12.21
N SER A 84 -32.92 -21.42 -11.52
CA SER A 84 -32.54 -21.78 -10.15
C SER A 84 -31.19 -22.48 -10.14
N ARG A 85 -31.01 -23.50 -10.99
CA ARG A 85 -29.74 -24.23 -11.15
C ARG A 85 -28.58 -23.32 -11.52
N ASP A 86 -28.77 -22.46 -12.53
CA ASP A 86 -27.74 -21.54 -12.99
C ASP A 86 -27.31 -20.58 -11.89
N ARG A 87 -28.26 -20.07 -11.09
CA ARG A 87 -27.97 -19.21 -9.95
C ARG A 87 -27.20 -19.96 -8.87
N ILE A 88 -27.64 -21.16 -8.50
CA ILE A 88 -26.97 -22.01 -7.50
C ILE A 88 -25.54 -22.31 -7.94
N ALA A 89 -25.31 -22.65 -9.22
CA ALA A 89 -23.98 -22.89 -9.77
C ALA A 89 -23.10 -21.62 -9.78
N ALA A 90 -23.68 -20.45 -10.04
CA ALA A 90 -22.95 -19.19 -10.02
C ALA A 90 -22.65 -18.67 -8.59
N ALA A 91 -23.28 -19.23 -7.55
CA ALA A 91 -23.23 -18.71 -6.19
C ALA A 91 -21.80 -18.63 -5.64
N GLY A 92 -21.01 -19.69 -5.77
CA GLY A 92 -19.63 -19.73 -5.28
C GLY A 92 -18.71 -18.76 -6.03
N ILE A 93 -18.86 -18.65 -7.35
CA ILE A 93 -18.08 -17.69 -8.16
C ILE A 93 -18.40 -16.26 -7.70
N LEU A 94 -19.68 -15.92 -7.58
CA LEU A 94 -20.12 -14.62 -7.10
C LEU A 94 -19.64 -14.34 -5.67
N ALA A 95 -19.63 -15.35 -4.79
CA ALA A 95 -19.09 -15.23 -3.44
C ALA A 95 -17.62 -14.82 -3.46
N ASN A 96 -16.80 -15.44 -4.32
CA ASN A 96 -15.39 -15.09 -4.47
C ASN A 96 -15.20 -13.65 -4.96
N PHE A 97 -15.99 -13.21 -5.94
CA PHE A 97 -15.93 -11.83 -6.43
C PHE A 97 -16.34 -10.82 -5.36
N VAL A 98 -17.42 -11.08 -4.62
CA VAL A 98 -17.88 -10.20 -3.53
C VAL A 98 -16.81 -10.14 -2.44
N LEU A 99 -16.24 -11.29 -2.04
CA LEU A 99 -15.17 -11.35 -1.06
C LEU A 99 -13.96 -10.53 -1.52
N ALA A 100 -13.55 -10.68 -2.78
CA ALA A 100 -12.44 -9.91 -3.35
C ALA A 100 -12.70 -8.40 -3.31
N VAL A 101 -13.91 -7.94 -3.66
CA VAL A 101 -14.27 -6.52 -3.60
C VAL A 101 -14.27 -6.02 -2.15
N VAL A 102 -14.85 -6.76 -1.21
CA VAL A 102 -14.88 -6.39 0.21
C VAL A 102 -13.46 -6.26 0.77
N PHE A 103 -12.60 -7.26 0.52
CA PHE A 103 -11.22 -7.23 0.98
C PHE A 103 -10.39 -6.16 0.27
N PHE A 104 -10.63 -5.89 -1.01
CA PHE A 104 -10.00 -4.80 -1.73
C PHE A 104 -10.37 -3.44 -1.14
N LEU A 105 -11.65 -3.22 -0.84
CA LEU A 105 -12.11 -1.98 -0.20
C LEU A 105 -11.59 -1.85 1.23
N LEU A 106 -11.57 -2.93 2.01
CA LEU A 106 -11.03 -2.95 3.36
C LEU A 106 -9.52 -2.65 3.34
N LEU A 107 -8.77 -3.32 2.46
CA LEU A 107 -7.34 -3.07 2.28
C LEU A 107 -7.10 -1.63 1.84
N SER A 108 -7.85 -1.13 0.87
CA SER A 108 -7.77 0.26 0.40
C SER A 108 -8.04 1.24 1.53
N ALA A 109 -9.09 1.03 2.33
CA ALA A 109 -9.42 1.86 3.47
C ALA A 109 -8.33 1.80 4.57
N LEU A 110 -7.78 0.62 4.84
CA LEU A 110 -6.69 0.43 5.82
C LEU A 110 -5.40 1.12 5.36
N LEU A 111 -5.03 0.95 4.09
CA LEU A 111 -3.85 1.61 3.52
C LEU A 111 -4.05 3.12 3.47
N ASN A 112 -5.21 3.61 3.06
CA ASN A 112 -5.51 5.04 3.04
C ASN A 112 -5.57 5.65 4.46
N GLY A 113 -6.09 4.91 5.44
CA GLY A 113 -6.10 5.31 6.85
C GLY A 113 -4.73 5.27 7.53
N GLY A 114 -3.82 4.40 7.08
CA GLY A 114 -2.44 4.29 7.56
C GLY A 114 -1.47 5.31 6.96
N ILE A 115 -1.84 6.01 5.88
CA ILE A 115 -1.03 7.07 5.25
C ILE A 115 -1.23 8.43 5.97
N ALA A 116 -1.96 8.48 7.09
CA ALA A 116 -1.95 9.64 7.99
C ALA A 116 -0.70 9.67 8.91
N ALA A 117 0.45 9.28 8.37
CA ALA A 117 1.74 9.80 8.81
C ALA A 117 2.30 10.65 7.66
N ASN A 118 1.58 11.71 7.30
CA ASN A 118 2.25 12.85 6.69
C ASN A 118 3.21 13.35 7.76
N ALA A 119 4.46 12.88 7.76
CA ALA A 119 5.51 13.61 8.44
C ALA A 119 5.43 15.03 7.85
N ALA A 120 4.95 15.98 8.65
CA ALA A 120 4.76 17.35 8.20
C ALA A 120 6.11 17.83 7.64
N GLY A 121 6.14 18.16 6.35
CA GLY A 121 7.38 18.50 5.68
C GLY A 121 7.38 18.31 4.17
N VAL A 122 8.52 18.57 3.57
CA VAL A 122 8.79 18.41 2.14
C VAL A 122 9.88 17.38 1.97
N GLY A 123 9.54 16.26 1.33
CA GLY A 123 10.51 15.20 1.02
C GLY A 123 11.52 15.66 -0.04
N VAL A 124 12.80 15.43 0.23
CA VAL A 124 13.88 15.70 -0.71
C VAL A 124 13.98 14.54 -1.70
N VAL A 125 13.61 14.78 -2.95
CA VAL A 125 13.66 13.75 -4.01
C VAL A 125 15.03 13.72 -4.67
N GLN A 126 15.65 14.89 -4.84
CA GLN A 126 16.94 15.05 -5.47
C GLN A 126 17.70 16.17 -4.78
N VAL A 127 19.03 16.13 -4.85
CA VAL A 127 19.89 17.25 -4.50
C VAL A 127 20.68 17.65 -5.73
N VAL A 128 20.60 18.92 -6.10
CA VAL A 128 21.29 19.48 -7.27
C VAL A 128 22.78 19.61 -6.95
N ALA A 129 23.65 19.16 -7.86
CA ALA A 129 25.09 19.28 -7.68
C ALA A 129 25.52 20.75 -7.54
N HIS A 130 26.54 21.00 -6.71
CA HIS A 130 27.06 22.35 -6.42
C HIS A 130 26.02 23.34 -5.86
N SER A 131 24.94 22.84 -5.24
CA SER A 131 23.94 23.65 -4.56
C SER A 131 24.17 23.74 -3.05
N PRO A 132 23.51 24.68 -2.35
CA PRO A 132 23.54 24.73 -0.88
C PRO A 132 23.12 23.43 -0.21
N ALA A 133 22.11 22.74 -0.74
CA ALA A 133 21.68 21.44 -0.28
C ALA A 133 22.77 20.37 -0.43
N ALA A 134 23.56 20.41 -1.51
CA ALA A 134 24.67 19.46 -1.71
C ALA A 134 25.85 19.68 -0.73
N ASN A 135 26.00 20.91 -0.23
CA ASN A 135 27.01 21.25 0.78
C ASN A 135 26.52 21.02 2.21
N ALA A 136 25.22 20.79 2.39
CA ALA A 136 24.60 20.43 3.66
C ALA A 136 24.72 18.92 3.92
N SER A 137 24.31 18.47 5.11
CA SER A 137 24.11 17.04 5.37
C SER A 137 22.79 16.48 4.81
N LEU A 138 22.13 17.23 3.91
CA LEU A 138 20.86 16.90 3.26
C LEU A 138 21.09 15.95 2.08
N ALA A 139 20.29 14.89 1.97
CA ALA A 139 20.32 14.01 0.80
C ALA A 139 18.91 13.45 0.46
N PRO A 140 18.76 12.83 -0.73
CA PRO A 140 17.48 12.23 -1.12
C PRO A 140 16.94 11.27 -0.07
N GLY A 141 15.64 11.39 0.22
CA GLY A 141 14.95 10.65 1.28
C GLY A 141 14.79 11.41 2.60
N ASP A 142 15.55 12.50 2.81
CA ASP A 142 15.37 13.38 3.98
C ASP A 142 14.07 14.21 3.84
N ILE A 143 13.51 14.67 4.96
CA ILE A 143 12.26 15.45 4.99
C ILE A 143 12.51 16.81 5.62
N ILE A 144 12.36 17.90 4.86
CA ILE A 144 12.47 19.26 5.37
C ILE A 144 11.25 19.56 6.24
N THR A 145 11.45 19.80 7.53
CA THR A 145 10.39 20.02 8.51
C THR A 145 10.25 21.48 8.91
N ALA A 146 11.29 22.30 8.73
CA ALA A 146 11.25 23.72 9.08
C ALA A 146 12.27 24.56 8.29
N VAL A 147 11.96 25.83 8.07
CA VAL A 147 12.91 26.84 7.57
C VAL A 147 12.81 28.11 8.42
N ASN A 148 13.93 28.60 8.94
CA ASN A 148 14.02 29.72 9.89
C ASN A 148 13.10 29.54 11.11
N GLY A 149 12.97 28.30 11.61
CA GLY A 149 12.07 27.95 12.72
C GLY A 149 10.59 27.93 12.35
N THR A 150 10.21 28.28 11.11
CA THR A 150 8.84 28.15 10.60
C THR A 150 8.59 26.71 10.18
N PRO A 151 7.62 25.99 10.78
CA PRO A 151 7.27 24.64 10.36
C PRO A 151 6.81 24.62 8.91
N ILE A 152 7.37 23.70 8.12
CA ILE A 152 6.98 23.46 6.74
C ILE A 152 6.08 22.24 6.71
N THR A 153 4.88 22.38 6.16
CA THR A 153 3.89 21.30 6.08
C THR A 153 3.51 20.94 4.65
N SER A 154 3.94 21.73 3.66
CA SER A 154 3.65 21.51 2.24
C SER A 154 4.72 22.10 1.33
N THR A 155 4.85 21.53 0.13
CA THR A 155 5.77 22.03 -0.92
C THR A 155 5.45 23.48 -1.31
N ALA A 156 4.17 23.84 -1.41
CA ALA A 156 3.77 25.20 -1.75
C ALA A 156 4.24 26.24 -0.71
N GLN A 157 4.21 25.89 0.58
CA GLN A 157 4.71 26.75 1.64
C GLN A 157 6.23 26.92 1.56
N PHE A 158 6.95 25.82 1.30
CA PHE A 158 8.40 25.84 1.14
C PHE A 158 8.83 26.68 -0.07
N GLU A 159 8.19 26.50 -1.22
CA GLU A 159 8.43 27.28 -2.43
C GLU A 159 8.13 28.76 -2.23
N ALA A 160 7.03 29.10 -1.53
CA ALA A 160 6.70 30.49 -1.22
C ALA A 160 7.76 31.16 -0.34
N LEU A 161 8.30 30.43 0.64
CA LEU A 161 9.36 30.93 1.51
C LEU A 161 10.66 31.15 0.74
N LEU A 162 11.07 30.19 -0.11
CA LEU A 162 12.24 30.37 -0.96
C LEU A 162 12.05 31.49 -1.99
N ALA A 163 10.84 31.66 -2.54
CA ALA A 163 10.53 32.74 -3.47
C ALA A 163 10.57 34.14 -2.81
N ALA A 164 10.36 34.22 -1.49
CA ALA A 164 10.48 35.44 -0.70
C ALA A 164 11.92 35.72 -0.23
N SER A 165 12.80 34.71 -0.28
CA SER A 165 14.20 34.83 0.12
C SER A 165 15.11 35.34 -1.00
N HIS A 166 16.29 35.82 -0.64
CA HIS A 166 17.29 36.34 -1.56
C HIS A 166 18.49 35.39 -1.76
N PRO A 167 19.19 35.49 -2.90
CA PRO A 167 20.48 34.83 -3.07
C PRO A 167 21.45 35.22 -1.97
N HIS A 168 22.25 34.26 -1.50
CA HIS A 168 23.24 34.39 -0.43
C HIS A 168 22.66 34.67 0.97
N GLU A 169 21.35 34.73 1.11
CA GLU A 169 20.69 34.77 2.42
C GLU A 169 20.93 33.45 3.16
N ILE A 170 21.28 33.54 4.45
CA ILE A 170 21.46 32.36 5.29
C ILE A 170 20.11 32.01 5.92
N VAL A 171 19.62 30.81 5.60
CA VAL A 171 18.40 30.26 6.19
C VAL A 171 18.72 29.04 7.04
N THR A 172 18.08 28.92 8.20
CA THR A 172 18.23 27.75 9.07
C THR A 172 17.24 26.67 8.64
N VAL A 173 17.72 25.57 8.07
CA VAL A 173 16.88 24.48 7.59
C VAL A 173 16.89 23.34 8.60
N GLY A 174 15.70 23.00 9.11
CA GLY A 174 15.46 21.82 9.92
C GLY A 174 14.91 20.69 9.06
N PHE A 175 15.51 19.50 9.14
CA PHE A 175 15.07 18.33 8.40
C PHE A 175 15.24 17.04 9.20
N TYR A 176 14.36 16.07 8.98
CA TYR A 176 14.53 14.70 9.45
C TYR A 176 15.41 13.95 8.46
N SER A 177 16.55 13.44 8.93
CA SER A 177 17.44 12.64 8.09
C SER A 177 17.11 11.16 8.24
N ASP A 178 16.68 10.53 7.14
CA ASP A 178 16.34 9.11 7.12
C ASP A 178 17.55 8.23 7.45
N ARG A 179 18.75 8.68 7.03
CA ARG A 179 20.02 7.98 7.30
C ARG A 179 20.37 7.93 8.79
N SER A 180 20.03 8.96 9.56
CA SER A 180 20.41 9.05 10.98
C SER A 180 19.24 8.83 11.95
N GLY A 181 17.99 8.86 11.45
CA GLY A 181 16.77 8.79 12.25
C GLY A 181 16.57 9.99 13.19
N ARG A 182 17.22 11.13 12.92
CA ARG A 182 17.22 12.31 13.79
C ARG A 182 16.87 13.57 13.01
N VAL A 183 16.35 14.56 13.73
CA VAL A 183 16.18 15.92 13.21
C VAL A 183 17.52 16.64 13.29
N VAL A 184 17.95 17.18 12.15
CA VAL A 184 19.15 17.99 11.97
C VAL A 184 18.71 19.40 11.61
N THR A 185 19.39 20.40 12.19
CA THR A 185 19.14 21.80 11.90
C THR A 185 20.46 22.46 11.53
N GLU A 186 20.55 22.97 10.31
CA GLU A 186 21.79 23.55 9.77
C GLU A 186 21.52 24.91 9.10
N PRO A 187 22.41 25.90 9.28
CA PRO A 187 22.36 27.15 8.53
C PRO A 187 22.92 26.96 7.12
N LEU A 188 22.11 27.29 6.11
CA LEU A 188 22.44 27.14 4.69
C LEU A 188 22.35 28.48 3.98
N ALA A 189 23.43 28.87 3.31
CA ALA A 189 23.44 30.06 2.45
C ALA A 189 22.79 29.71 1.11
N LEU A 190 21.67 30.36 0.78
CA LEU A 190 20.95 30.13 -0.46
C LEU A 190 21.80 30.54 -1.68
N ALA A 191 21.66 29.80 -2.77
CA ALA A 191 22.25 30.17 -4.05
C ALA A 191 21.29 31.05 -4.85
N GLN A 192 21.77 31.57 -5.97
CA GLN A 192 20.93 32.24 -6.94
C GLN A 192 20.07 31.21 -7.68
N ASN A 193 18.77 31.46 -7.77
CA ASN A 193 17.90 30.56 -8.52
C ASN A 193 18.24 30.58 -10.03
N PRO A 194 18.47 29.41 -10.66
CA PRO A 194 18.86 29.31 -12.06
C PRO A 194 17.87 29.96 -13.05
N THR A 195 16.59 30.04 -12.68
CA THR A 195 15.52 30.61 -13.51
C THR A 195 15.17 32.03 -13.12
N ASN A 196 15.50 32.46 -11.90
CA ASN A 196 15.19 33.80 -11.42
C ASN A 196 16.27 34.33 -10.47
N ALA A 197 17.12 35.19 -11.01
CA ALA A 197 18.27 35.77 -10.34
C ALA A 197 17.98 36.50 -9.01
N THR A 198 16.73 36.89 -8.73
CA THR A 198 16.36 37.64 -7.51
C THR A 198 15.90 36.77 -6.35
N ARG A 199 15.71 35.46 -6.58
CA ARG A 199 15.21 34.51 -5.58
C ARG A 199 16.30 33.58 -5.07
N GLY A 200 16.20 33.22 -3.80
CA GLY A 200 17.02 32.19 -3.19
C GLY A 200 16.73 30.79 -3.76
N PHE A 201 17.73 29.92 -3.70
CA PHE A 201 17.69 28.56 -4.20
C PHE A 201 18.44 27.61 -3.28
N LEU A 202 17.74 26.59 -2.77
CA LEU A 202 18.34 25.58 -1.89
C LEU A 202 18.97 24.43 -2.70
N GLY A 203 18.37 24.04 -3.82
CA GLY A 203 18.86 22.94 -4.66
C GLY A 203 18.29 21.56 -4.33
N VAL A 204 17.00 21.51 -3.97
CA VAL A 204 16.21 20.28 -3.76
C VAL A 204 15.01 20.22 -4.68
#